data_AF-A0A534TGS1-F1
#
_entry.id   AF-A0A534TGS1-F1
#
_cell.length_a   1.000
_cell.length_b   1.000
_cell.length_c   1.000
_cell.angle_alpha   90.00
_cell.angle_beta   90.00
_cell.angle_gamma   90.00
#
_symmetry.space_group_name_H-M   'P 1'
#
loop_
_entity.id
_entity.type
_entity.pdbx_description
1 polymer ?
#
loop_
_entity_poly.entity_id
_entity_poly.type
_entity_poly.pdbx_seq_one_letter_code
_entity_poly.pdbx_strand_id
1 'polypeptide(L)'
;MYASEGAVYVLTNAPAGNAVLVYDRGGDGSLSAAGIYATGGAGSGAGLGSQGAITVSDDGRLLFAVNAGSNTVSSFRVRSDGLDIVDVAASGGVTARGAASTF
;
A
#
# COMPACT_ATOMS: atom_id res chain seq x y z
N MET A 1 25.36 14.41 0.73
CA MET A 1 24.33 13.49 0.24
C MET A 1 24.28 12.36 1.25
N TYR A 2 23.20 12.24 2.02
CA TYR A 2 23.07 11.17 3.01
C TYR A 2 22.70 9.88 2.27
N ALA A 3 23.33 8.76 2.62
CA ALA A 3 22.89 7.47 2.11
C ALA A 3 21.46 7.19 2.57
N SER A 4 20.62 6.58 1.72
CA SER A 4 19.30 6.12 2.17
C SER A 4 19.49 4.94 3.12
N GLU A 5 18.84 5.00 4.27
CA GLU A 5 18.84 3.93 5.28
C GLU A 5 17.55 3.09 5.23
N GLY A 6 16.65 3.38 4.28
CA GLY A 6 15.42 2.63 4.07
C GLY A 6 14.37 3.45 3.35
N ALA A 7 13.16 2.87 3.27
CA ALA A 7 12.01 3.50 2.66
C ALA A 7 10.85 3.64 3.65
N VAL A 8 10.08 4.71 3.53
CA VAL A 8 8.81 4.93 4.22
C VAL A 8 7.68 4.84 3.21
N TYR A 9 6.67 4.05 3.55
CA TYR A 9 5.49 3.81 2.71
C TYR A 9 4.26 4.45 3.33
N VAL A 10 3.52 5.25 2.54
CA VAL A 10 2.32 5.94 2.97
C VAL A 10 1.18 5.64 2.00
N LEU A 11 0.03 5.24 2.53
CA LEU A 11 -1.17 4.97 1.73
C LEU A 11 -2.04 6.23 1.62
N THR A 12 -2.44 6.63 0.40
CA THR A 12 -3.26 7.85 0.20
C THR A 12 -4.67 7.73 0.73
N ASN A 13 -5.24 6.52 0.72
CA ASN A 13 -6.65 6.25 0.99
C ASN A 13 -7.63 7.05 0.10
N ALA A 14 -7.22 7.43 -1.10
CA ALA A 14 -8.05 8.24 -1.98
C ALA A 14 -9.20 7.41 -2.62
N PRO A 15 -10.46 7.89 -2.61
CA PRO A 15 -11.61 7.13 -3.09
C PRO A 15 -11.67 7.01 -4.62
N ALA A 16 -11.02 7.93 -5.35
CA ALA A 16 -10.94 7.91 -6.80
C ALA A 16 -9.75 7.09 -7.35
N GLY A 17 -8.95 6.49 -6.47
CA GLY A 17 -7.74 5.75 -6.83
C GLY A 17 -6.72 5.81 -5.72
N ASN A 18 -6.56 4.70 -5.01
CA ASN A 18 -5.62 4.59 -3.91
C ASN A 18 -4.19 4.36 -4.42
N ALA A 19 -3.21 4.84 -3.67
CA ALA A 19 -1.81 4.75 -4.06
C ALA A 19 -0.90 4.63 -2.84
N VAL A 20 0.26 3.99 -3.05
CA VAL A 20 1.38 3.97 -2.11
C VAL A 20 2.37 5.05 -2.53
N LEU A 21 2.59 6.03 -1.65
CA LEU A 21 3.69 6.97 -1.74
C LEU A 21 4.92 6.35 -1.08
N VAL A 22 6.06 6.43 -1.78
CA VAL A 22 7.35 5.96 -1.29
C VAL A 22 8.23 7.16 -1.05
N TYR A 23 8.88 7.18 0.11
CA TYR A 23 9.92 8.14 0.45
C TYR A 23 11.20 7.41 0.78
N ASP A 24 12.32 7.89 0.25
CA ASP A 24 13.64 7.50 0.76
C ASP A 24 13.86 8.18 2.10
N ARG A 25 14.35 7.42 3.08
CA ARG A 25 14.70 7.93 4.40
C ARG A 25 16.22 8.06 4.51
N GLY A 26 16.72 9.28 4.67
CA GLY A 26 18.12 9.53 5.01
C GLY A 26 18.46 9.08 6.44
N GLY A 27 19.75 8.89 6.74
CA GLY A 27 20.19 8.49 8.09
C GLY A 27 19.90 9.51 9.20
N ASP A 28 19.67 10.76 8.83
CA ASP A 28 19.17 11.82 9.73
C ASP A 28 17.64 11.79 9.91
N GLY A 29 16.95 10.86 9.25
CA GLY A 29 15.49 10.74 9.24
C GLY A 29 14.78 11.65 8.26
N SER A 30 15.50 12.43 7.44
CA SER A 30 14.91 13.22 6.37
C SER A 30 14.20 12.32 5.36
N LEU A 31 13.07 12.79 4.80
CA LEU A 31 12.29 12.07 3.80
C LEU A 31 12.33 12.80 2.46
N SER A 32 12.72 12.11 1.40
CA SER A 32 12.62 12.59 0.03
C SER A 32 11.66 11.73 -0.77
N ALA A 33 10.75 12.36 -1.51
CA ALA A 33 9.78 11.63 -2.34
C ALA A 33 10.52 10.80 -3.41
N ALA A 34 10.21 9.51 -3.46
CA ALA A 34 10.85 8.54 -4.34
C ALA A 34 9.89 7.97 -5.40
N GLY A 35 8.59 7.88 -5.10
CA GLY A 35 7.61 7.45 -6.10
C GLY A 35 6.17 7.39 -5.60
N ILE A 36 5.25 7.20 -6.55
CA ILE A 36 3.81 7.01 -6.30
C ILE A 36 3.37 5.82 -7.13
N TYR A 37 2.79 4.82 -6.48
CA TYR A 37 2.43 3.55 -7.10
C TYR A 37 0.94 3.29 -6.89
N ALA A 38 0.19 3.17 -7.99
CA ALA A 38 -1.23 2.87 -7.92
C ALA A 38 -1.45 1.47 -7.35
N THR A 39 -2.41 1.34 -6.43
CA THR A 39 -2.80 0.02 -5.90
C THR A 39 -3.73 -0.73 -6.84
N GLY A 40 -4.34 -0.05 -7.82
CA GLY A 40 -5.38 -0.63 -8.66
C GLY A 40 -6.74 -0.75 -7.95
N GLY A 41 -6.89 -0.22 -6.74
CA GLY A 41 -8.15 -0.18 -6.00
C GLY A 41 -8.51 1.22 -5.50
N ALA A 42 -9.62 1.31 -4.78
CA ALA A 42 -10.12 2.56 -4.19
C ALA A 42 -9.94 2.57 -2.67
N GLY A 43 -9.53 3.72 -2.13
CA GLY A 43 -9.55 3.98 -0.70
C GLY A 43 -10.98 4.30 -0.24
N SER A 44 -11.20 4.41 1.06
CA SER A 44 -12.51 4.82 1.58
C SER A 44 -12.72 6.34 1.51
N GLY A 45 -11.65 7.15 1.41
CA GLY A 45 -11.71 8.60 1.55
C GLY A 45 -12.07 9.10 2.94
N ALA A 46 -12.39 8.21 3.88
CA ALA A 46 -12.62 8.51 5.29
C ALA A 46 -11.29 8.52 6.07
N GLY A 47 -11.32 8.97 7.34
CA GLY A 47 -10.18 8.79 8.23
C GLY A 47 -9.73 7.32 8.27
N LEU A 48 -8.41 7.08 8.28
CA LEU A 48 -7.82 5.74 8.38
C LEU A 48 -8.19 5.12 9.74
N GLY A 49 -9.39 4.55 9.85
CA GLY A 49 -9.90 3.90 11.06
C GLY A 49 -9.17 2.62 11.46
N SER A 50 -8.03 2.31 10.81
CA SER A 50 -7.25 1.10 11.05
C SER A 50 -5.76 1.42 10.92
N GLN A 51 -5.03 1.33 12.03
CA GLN A 51 -3.58 1.13 11.99
C GLN A 51 -3.33 -0.24 11.33
N GLY A 52 -2.54 -0.29 10.24
CA GLY A 52 -2.28 -1.53 9.49
C GLY A 52 -2.91 -1.63 8.10
N ALA A 53 -3.43 -0.53 7.53
CA ALA A 53 -3.89 -0.51 6.13
C ALA A 53 -2.76 -0.71 5.10
N ILE A 54 -1.50 -0.64 5.55
CA ILE A 54 -0.30 -0.94 4.78
C ILE A 54 0.69 -1.71 5.67
N THR A 55 1.33 -2.74 5.13
CA THR A 55 2.40 -3.47 5.83
C THR A 55 3.41 -4.03 4.85
N VAL A 56 4.62 -4.27 5.34
CA VAL A 56 5.70 -4.94 4.60
C VAL A 56 5.89 -6.32 5.22
N SER A 57 6.17 -7.34 4.39
CA SER A 57 6.51 -8.67 4.87
C SER A 57 7.81 -8.65 5.69
N ASP A 58 7.97 -9.61 6.60
CA ASP A 58 9.16 -9.70 7.46
C ASP A 58 10.48 -9.79 6.69
N ASP A 59 10.44 -10.35 5.47
CA ASP A 59 11.59 -10.44 4.57
C ASP A 59 11.83 -9.18 3.72
N GLY A 60 10.99 -8.16 3.86
CA GLY A 60 11.08 -6.89 3.13
C GLY A 60 10.74 -6.98 1.63
N ARG A 61 10.29 -8.15 1.12
CA ARG A 61 10.12 -8.38 -0.33
C ARG A 61 8.72 -8.05 -0.85
N LEU A 62 7.72 -8.06 0.02
CA LEU A 62 6.34 -7.76 -0.33
C LEU A 62 5.79 -6.62 0.51
N LEU A 63 4.95 -5.80 -0.12
CA LEU A 63 4.15 -4.79 0.54
C LEU A 63 2.68 -5.04 0.24
N PHE A 64 1.84 -4.97 1.25
CA PHE A 64 0.39 -5.13 1.14
C PHE A 64 -0.31 -3.81 1.44
N ALA A 65 -1.27 -3.45 0.59
CA ALA A 65 -2.05 -2.22 0.70
C ALA A 65 -3.55 -2.53 0.64
N VAL A 66 -4.30 -2.05 1.64
CA VAL A 66 -5.74 -2.25 1.72
C VAL A 66 -6.47 -1.18 0.91
N ASN A 67 -7.40 -1.61 0.05
CA ASN A 67 -8.30 -0.75 -0.71
C ASN A 67 -9.71 -0.91 -0.18
N ALA A 68 -9.99 -0.23 0.94
CA ALA A 68 -11.26 -0.37 1.66
C ALA A 68 -12.47 0.04 0.80
N GLY A 69 -12.32 1.01 -0.10
CA GLY A 69 -13.39 1.46 -0.98
C GLY A 69 -13.78 0.44 -2.05
N SER A 70 -12.84 -0.40 -2.48
CA SER A 70 -13.07 -1.45 -3.49
C SER A 70 -13.12 -2.87 -2.92
N ASN A 71 -13.01 -3.05 -1.60
CA ASN A 71 -12.91 -4.36 -0.93
C ASN A 71 -11.80 -5.26 -1.50
N THR A 72 -10.63 -4.69 -1.80
CA THR A 72 -9.47 -5.45 -2.31
C THR A 72 -8.23 -5.21 -1.45
N VAL A 73 -7.26 -6.11 -1.56
CA VAL A 73 -5.89 -5.93 -1.08
C VAL A 73 -4.96 -6.04 -2.27
N SER A 74 -4.06 -5.08 -2.42
CA SER A 74 -3.01 -5.11 -3.43
C SER A 74 -1.71 -5.60 -2.81
N SER A 75 -0.98 -6.43 -3.53
CA SER A 75 0.37 -6.84 -3.18
C SER A 75 1.37 -6.26 -4.16
N PHE A 76 2.50 -5.80 -3.65
CA PHE A 76 3.60 -5.24 -4.42
C PHE A 76 4.88 -5.99 -4.10
N ARG A 77 5.74 -6.15 -5.11
CA ARG A 77 7.13 -6.55 -4.92
C ARG A 77 7.97 -5.31 -4.67
N VAL A 78 8.71 -5.33 -3.57
CA VAL A 78 9.67 -4.27 -3.23
C VAL A 78 10.94 -4.46 -4.04
N ARG A 79 11.35 -3.42 -4.77
CA ARG A 79 12.59 -3.33 -5.54
C ARG A 79 13.49 -2.25 -4.96
N SER A 80 14.74 -2.23 -5.40
CA SER A 80 15.68 -1.16 -5.04
C SER A 80 15.28 0.20 -5.60
N ASP A 81 14.50 0.22 -6.68
CA ASP A 81 14.07 1.42 -7.41
C ASP A 81 12.56 1.70 -7.30
N GLY A 82 11.81 0.89 -6.57
CA GLY A 82 10.37 1.09 -6.46
C GLY A 82 9.53 -0.11 -6.07
N LEU A 83 8.25 -0.07 -6.49
CA LEU A 83 7.27 -1.11 -6.27
C LEU A 83 6.71 -1.61 -7.60
N ASP A 84 6.70 -2.92 -7.80
CA ASP A 84 5.95 -3.57 -8.89
C ASP A 84 4.66 -4.14 -8.33
N ILE A 85 3.51 -3.86 -8.95
CA ILE A 85 2.27 -4.53 -8.55
C ILE A 85 2.36 -6.03 -8.91
N VAL A 86 1.99 -6.88 -7.97
CA VAL A 86 1.98 -8.34 -8.14
C VAL A 86 0.55 -8.83 -8.36
N ASP A 87 -0.37 -8.40 -7.51
CA ASP A 87 -1.77 -8.81 -7.58
C ASP A 87 -2.70 -7.81 -6.88
N VAL A 88 -3.98 -7.85 -7.27
CA VAL A 88 -5.10 -7.16 -6.62
C VAL A 88 -6.19 -8.18 -6.33
N ALA A 89 -6.22 -8.69 -5.11
CA ALA A 89 -7.14 -9.74 -4.71
C ALA A 89 -8.35 -9.16 -3.95
N ALA A 90 -9.51 -9.80 -4.10
CA ALA A 90 -10.66 -9.52 -3.24
C ALA A 90 -10.28 -9.82 -1.78
N SER A 91 -10.59 -8.89 -0.86
CA SER A 91 -10.29 -9.08 0.56
C SER A 91 -11.28 -10.01 1.26
N GLY A 92 -12.37 -10.37 0.59
CA GLY A 92 -13.54 -11.01 1.21
C GLY A 92 -14.35 -10.07 2.09
N GLY A 93 -13.93 -8.80 2.24
CA GLY A 93 -14.70 -7.76 2.88
C GLY A 93 -15.95 -7.43 2.06
N VAL A 94 -17.11 -7.49 2.69
CA VAL A 94 -18.37 -7.12 2.05
C VAL A 94 -18.79 -5.74 2.56
N THR A 95 -18.64 -4.70 1.75
CA THR A 95 -19.77 -3.76 1.69
C THR A 95 -20.87 -4.53 0.96
N ALA A 96 -21.87 -4.98 1.71
CA ALA A 96 -22.79 -6.04 1.33
C ALA A 96 -23.27 -5.97 -0.14
N ARG A 97 -22.82 -6.94 -0.96
CA ARG A 97 -23.62 -7.62 -1.98
C ARG A 97 -22.85 -8.83 -2.53
N GLY A 98 -23.30 -10.03 -2.13
CA GLY A 98 -22.97 -11.30 -2.77
C GLY A 98 -21.75 -12.00 -2.18
N ALA A 99 -22.02 -13.07 -1.42
CA ALA A 99 -21.03 -13.96 -0.85
C ALA A 99 -20.24 -14.73 -1.93
N ALA A 100 -18.96 -14.97 -1.68
CA ALA A 100 -18.41 -16.31 -1.47
C ALA A 100 -16.89 -16.24 -1.30
N SER A 101 -16.41 -16.54 -0.09
CA SER A 101 -15.02 -16.88 0.18
C SER A 101 -14.81 -18.37 -0.07
N THR A 102 -13.67 -18.76 -0.62
CA THR A 102 -13.06 -20.06 -0.27
C THR A 102 -11.54 -19.94 -0.40
N PHE A 103 -10.83 -20.41 0.63
CA PHE A 103 -9.39 -20.64 0.63
C PHE A 103 -9.00 -21.82 -0.26
#